data_AF-A0A916QEI2-F1
#
_entry.id   AF-A0A916QEI2-F1
#
_cell.length_a   1.000
_cell.length_b   1.000
_cell.length_c   1.000
_cell.angle_alpha   90.00
_cell.angle_beta   90.00
_cell.angle_gamma   90.00
#
_symmetry.space_group_name_H-M   'P 1'
#
loop_
_entity.id
_entity.type
_entity.pdbx_description
1 polymer ?
#
loop_
_entity_poly.entity_id
_entity_poly.type
_entity_poly.pdbx_seq_one_letter_code
_entity_poly.pdbx_strand_id
1 'polypeptide(L)'
;MDGKREIKKAYESILDNDFEQAIRSFEQAIEMEPDNAEYHYKLSITYARSGRLPSALTHARKACDLEPAHDTYRFHHLHLQAVEMVQQAEKLAETGGSRRLRLAEKLLQAAVRKDPLCLETYLLLSAIYAEQGRYPQAAEAVQEVLKLSPQHEAALQHIEQYKVQFQPYMNIP
;
A
#
# COMPACT_ATOMS: atom_id res chain seq x y z
N MET A 1 -20.00 -5.17 29.35
CA MET A 1 -19.46 -5.92 28.19
C MET A 1 -17.95 -5.78 28.26
N ASP A 2 -17.21 -6.83 27.95
CA ASP A 2 -15.74 -6.86 28.08
C ASP A 2 -15.14 -6.62 26.68
N GLY A 3 -14.22 -5.65 26.54
CA GLY A 3 -13.56 -5.34 25.27
C GLY A 3 -12.95 -6.59 24.64
N LYS A 4 -12.41 -7.50 25.47
CA LYS A 4 -11.85 -8.79 25.01
C LYS A 4 -12.87 -9.68 24.31
N ARG A 5 -14.14 -9.62 24.70
CA ARG A 5 -15.22 -10.39 24.05
C ARG A 5 -15.48 -9.86 22.64
N GLU A 6 -15.51 -8.55 22.48
CA GLU A 6 -15.75 -7.93 21.17
C GLU A 6 -14.55 -8.15 20.23
N ILE A 7 -13.32 -8.13 20.75
CA ILE A 7 -12.12 -8.52 19.99
C ILE A 7 -12.20 -9.97 19.50
N LYS A 8 -12.63 -10.91 20.36
CA LYS A 8 -12.80 -12.30 19.94
C LYS A 8 -13.79 -12.43 18.79
N LYS A 9 -14.95 -11.78 18.89
CA LYS A 9 -15.95 -11.76 17.81
C LYS A 9 -15.38 -11.13 16.54
N ALA A 10 -14.60 -10.05 16.67
CA ALA A 10 -13.99 -9.40 15.52
C ALA A 10 -13.09 -10.37 14.73
N TYR A 11 -12.27 -11.15 15.44
CA TYR A 11 -11.43 -12.17 14.82
C TYR A 11 -12.24 -13.32 14.21
N GLU A 12 -13.29 -13.79 14.88
CA GLU A 12 -14.21 -14.79 14.33
C GLU A 12 -14.81 -14.30 13.01
N SER A 13 -15.31 -13.07 12.96
CA SER A 13 -15.85 -12.46 11.73
C SER A 13 -14.80 -12.29 10.63
N ILE A 14 -13.53 -11.99 10.97
CA ILE A 14 -12.44 -11.97 9.98
C ILE A 14 -12.23 -13.35 9.35
N LEU A 15 -12.29 -14.42 10.14
CA LEU A 15 -12.14 -15.79 9.63
C LEU A 15 -13.28 -16.17 8.67
N ASP A 16 -14.47 -15.63 8.94
CA ASP A 16 -15.66 -15.79 8.09
C ASP A 16 -15.67 -14.81 6.89
N ASN A 17 -14.63 -13.99 6.71
CA ASN A 17 -14.54 -12.89 5.75
C ASN A 17 -15.64 -11.81 5.89
N ASP A 18 -16.32 -11.74 7.04
CA ASP A 18 -17.27 -10.67 7.36
C ASP A 18 -16.54 -9.47 7.97
N PHE A 19 -15.95 -8.65 7.09
CA PHE A 19 -15.23 -7.45 7.52
C PHE A 19 -16.14 -6.39 8.15
N GLU A 20 -17.42 -6.34 7.80
CA GLU A 20 -18.36 -5.37 8.35
C GLU A 20 -18.69 -5.67 9.81
N GLN A 21 -18.92 -6.94 10.14
CA GLN A 21 -19.11 -7.36 11.53
C GLN A 21 -17.81 -7.24 12.34
N ALA A 22 -16.66 -7.52 11.74
CA ALA A 22 -15.37 -7.31 12.39
C ALA A 22 -15.15 -5.84 12.76
N ILE A 23 -15.43 -4.91 11.84
CA ILE A 23 -15.36 -3.45 12.07
C ILE A 23 -16.24 -3.06 13.26
N ARG A 24 -17.53 -3.45 13.25
CA ARG A 24 -18.46 -3.12 14.36
C ARG A 24 -17.96 -3.62 15.71
N SER A 25 -17.38 -4.83 15.73
CA SER A 25 -16.88 -5.43 16.97
C SER A 25 -15.62 -4.70 17.49
N PHE A 26 -14.72 -4.29 16.59
CA PHE A 26 -13.59 -3.44 16.98
C PHE A 26 -14.03 -2.04 17.43
N GLU A 27 -15.01 -1.42 16.77
CA GLU A 27 -15.56 -0.12 17.19
C GLU A 27 -16.13 -0.20 18.61
N GLN A 28 -16.90 -1.24 18.93
CA GLN A 28 -17.40 -1.49 20.28
C GLN A 28 -16.27 -1.71 21.29
N ALA A 29 -15.20 -2.42 20.92
CA ALA A 29 -14.03 -2.58 21.79
C ALA A 29 -13.34 -1.24 22.08
N ILE A 30 -13.23 -0.36 21.06
CA ILE A 30 -12.66 0.99 21.19
C ILE A 30 -13.55 1.90 22.03
N GLU A 31 -14.89 1.80 21.94
CA GLU A 31 -15.79 2.55 22.82
C GLU A 31 -15.53 2.23 24.31
N MET A 32 -15.12 1.00 24.63
CA MET A 32 -14.79 0.58 25.98
C MET A 32 -13.37 0.96 26.40
N GLU A 33 -12.41 0.87 25.48
CA GLU A 33 -10.99 1.21 25.71
C GLU A 33 -10.47 2.15 24.59
N PRO A 34 -10.79 3.46 24.64
CA PRO A 34 -10.51 4.39 23.53
C PRO A 34 -9.02 4.68 23.28
N ASP A 35 -8.18 4.38 24.24
CA ASP A 35 -6.73 4.61 24.17
C ASP A 35 -5.93 3.31 24.02
N ASN A 36 -6.60 2.21 23.67
CA ASN A 36 -5.94 0.95 23.34
C ASN A 36 -5.40 1.00 21.90
N ALA A 37 -4.09 1.23 21.75
CA ALA A 37 -3.44 1.38 20.46
C ALA A 37 -3.58 0.13 19.56
N GLU A 38 -3.56 -1.07 20.16
CA GLU A 38 -3.73 -2.31 19.42
C GLU A 38 -5.10 -2.37 18.75
N TYR A 39 -6.17 -1.97 19.42
CA TYR A 39 -7.52 -2.00 18.85
C TYR A 39 -7.64 -1.06 17.64
N HIS A 40 -7.05 0.14 17.74
CA HIS A 40 -6.96 1.06 16.60
C HIS A 40 -6.16 0.46 15.45
N TYR A 41 -5.03 -0.20 15.72
CA TYR A 41 -4.22 -0.87 14.70
C TYR A 41 -4.96 -2.04 14.03
N LYS A 42 -5.69 -2.88 14.77
CA LYS A 42 -6.46 -3.99 14.18
C LYS A 42 -7.64 -3.48 13.36
N LEU A 43 -8.31 -2.43 13.83
CA LEU A 43 -9.37 -1.78 13.08
C LEU A 43 -8.85 -1.14 11.79
N SER A 44 -7.68 -0.50 11.80
CA SER A 44 -7.08 0.05 10.57
C SER A 44 -6.80 -1.02 9.53
N ILE A 45 -6.27 -2.18 9.93
CA ILE A 45 -6.07 -3.32 9.03
C ILE A 45 -7.40 -3.79 8.45
N THR A 46 -8.43 -3.89 9.28
CA THR A 46 -9.75 -4.38 8.86
C THR A 46 -10.40 -3.41 7.87
N TYR A 47 -10.27 -2.10 8.11
CA TYR A 47 -10.70 -1.07 7.18
C TYR A 47 -9.94 -1.09 5.86
N ALA A 48 -8.62 -1.32 5.89
CA ALA A 48 -7.83 -1.43 4.67
C ALA A 48 -8.28 -2.63 3.81
N ARG A 49 -8.53 -3.79 4.46
CA ARG A 49 -9.04 -5.00 3.78
C ARG A 49 -10.45 -4.84 3.21
N SER A 50 -11.28 -3.98 3.80
CA SER A 50 -12.62 -3.67 3.28
C SER A 50 -12.61 -2.51 2.26
N GLY A 51 -11.45 -2.04 1.82
CA GLY A 51 -11.30 -0.97 0.82
C GLY A 51 -11.59 0.44 1.35
N ARG A 52 -11.76 0.61 2.67
CA ARG A 52 -12.05 1.90 3.31
C ARG A 52 -10.76 2.58 3.78
N LEU A 53 -9.89 2.91 2.84
CA LEU A 53 -8.55 3.47 3.09
C LEU A 53 -8.54 4.74 3.98
N PRO A 54 -9.46 5.73 3.82
CA PRO A 54 -9.46 6.92 4.68
C PRO A 54 -9.69 6.60 6.16
N SER A 55 -10.60 5.65 6.45
CA SER A 55 -10.83 5.17 7.82
C SER A 55 -9.63 4.39 8.35
N ALA A 56 -9.00 3.57 7.50
CA ALA A 56 -7.78 2.85 7.85
C ALA A 56 -6.66 3.81 8.29
N LEU A 57 -6.39 4.86 7.50
CA LEU A 57 -5.40 5.89 7.82
C LEU A 57 -5.70 6.60 9.15
N THR A 58 -6.97 6.90 9.41
CA THR A 58 -7.40 7.55 10.66
C THR A 58 -7.06 6.71 11.88
N HIS A 59 -7.40 5.42 11.86
CA HIS A 59 -7.11 4.53 12.99
C HIS A 59 -5.62 4.16 13.09
N ALA A 60 -4.92 3.99 11.96
CA ALA A 60 -3.47 3.74 11.97
C ALA A 60 -2.69 4.91 12.56
N ARG A 61 -3.11 6.16 12.26
CA ARG A 61 -2.54 7.35 12.89
C ARG A 61 -2.79 7.36 14.39
N LYS A 62 -4.03 7.11 14.84
CA LYS A 62 -4.36 7.05 16.28
C LYS A 62 -3.56 5.99 17.02
N ALA A 63 -3.32 4.82 16.42
CA ALA A 63 -2.42 3.80 17.00
C ALA A 63 -0.98 4.33 17.15
N CYS A 64 -0.44 5.04 16.15
CA CYS A 64 0.87 5.69 16.24
C CYS A 64 0.92 6.81 17.30
N ASP A 65 -0.17 7.59 17.43
CA ASP A 65 -0.24 8.69 18.39
C ASP A 65 -0.26 8.17 19.84
N LEU A 66 -0.93 7.03 20.06
CA LEU A 66 -1.01 6.35 21.36
C LEU A 66 0.30 5.67 21.73
N GLU A 67 0.97 5.01 20.78
CA GLU A 67 2.25 4.33 20.99
C GLU A 67 3.30 4.71 19.91
N PRO A 68 3.94 5.89 20.04
CA PRO A 68 4.86 6.41 19.01
C PRO A 68 6.12 5.58 18.79
N ALA A 69 6.52 4.79 19.79
CA ALA A 69 7.70 3.92 19.74
C ALA A 69 7.40 2.53 19.15
N HIS A 70 6.13 2.23 18.81
CA HIS A 70 5.76 0.92 18.28
C HIS A 70 6.00 0.85 16.77
N ASP A 71 7.10 0.22 16.36
CA ASP A 71 7.53 0.14 14.96
C ASP A 71 6.47 -0.46 14.03
N THR A 72 5.76 -1.52 14.44
CA THR A 72 4.69 -2.12 13.62
C THR A 72 3.58 -1.14 13.27
N TYR A 73 3.14 -0.30 14.21
CA TYR A 73 2.09 0.68 13.95
C TYR A 73 2.59 1.76 13.00
N ARG A 74 3.83 2.24 13.23
CA ARG A 74 4.50 3.19 12.37
C ARG A 74 4.65 2.66 10.94
N PHE A 75 5.16 1.44 10.75
CA PHE A 75 5.32 0.83 9.44
C PHE A 75 3.98 0.61 8.74
N HIS A 76 2.95 0.16 9.46
CA HIS A 76 1.62 0.02 8.89
C HIS A 76 1.02 1.35 8.44
N HIS A 77 1.14 2.41 9.25
CA HIS A 77 0.67 3.73 8.86
C HIS A 77 1.43 4.28 7.65
N LEU A 78 2.75 4.10 7.58
CA LEU A 78 3.56 4.47 6.42
C LEU A 78 3.16 3.69 5.16
N HIS A 79 2.90 2.40 5.29
CA HIS A 79 2.38 1.57 4.20
C HIS A 79 1.03 2.10 3.69
N LEU A 80 0.07 2.39 4.56
CA LEU A 80 -1.22 2.96 4.14
C LEU A 80 -1.07 4.33 3.46
N GLN A 81 -0.12 5.16 3.89
CA GLN A 81 0.20 6.43 3.22
C GLN A 81 0.77 6.18 1.82
N ALA A 82 1.62 5.17 1.64
CA ALA A 82 2.13 4.78 0.33
C ALA A 82 1.01 4.32 -0.58
N VAL A 83 0.11 3.46 -0.09
CA VAL A 83 -1.08 2.99 -0.82
C VAL A 83 -1.97 4.15 -1.26
N GLU A 84 -2.21 5.14 -0.39
CA GLU A 84 -2.98 6.34 -0.75
C GLU A 84 -2.30 7.14 -1.88
N MET A 85 -0.98 7.31 -1.80
CA MET A 85 -0.22 7.99 -2.86
C MET A 85 -0.26 7.24 -4.18
N VAL A 86 -0.21 5.90 -4.15
CA VAL A 86 -0.36 5.05 -5.34
C VAL A 86 -1.73 5.23 -5.98
N GLN A 87 -2.83 5.14 -5.21
CA GLN A 87 -4.19 5.35 -5.74
C GLN A 87 -4.37 6.74 -6.37
N GLN A 88 -3.76 7.77 -5.77
CA GLN A 88 -3.78 9.12 -6.35
C GLN A 88 -2.96 9.21 -7.63
N ALA A 89 -1.81 8.54 -7.68
CA ALA A 89 -0.93 8.49 -8.86
C ALA A 89 -1.59 7.75 -10.04
N GLU A 90 -2.25 6.62 -9.78
CA GLU A 90 -3.02 5.85 -10.76
C GLU A 90 -4.09 6.73 -11.41
N LYS A 91 -4.93 7.38 -10.59
CA LYS A 91 -5.98 8.29 -11.09
C LYS A 91 -5.44 9.44 -11.94
N LEU A 92 -4.25 9.95 -11.59
CA LEU A 92 -3.58 11.00 -12.37
C LEU A 92 -3.03 10.46 -13.70
N ALA A 93 -2.54 9.21 -13.72
CA ALA A 93 -2.05 8.55 -14.92
C ALA A 93 -3.19 8.21 -15.89
N GLU A 94 -4.30 7.65 -15.41
CA GLU A 94 -5.47 7.29 -16.22
C GLU A 94 -6.07 8.48 -17.01
N THR A 95 -6.04 9.66 -16.41
CA THR A 95 -6.65 10.88 -16.96
C THR A 95 -5.60 11.80 -17.62
N GLY A 96 -4.39 11.28 -17.86
CA GLY A 96 -3.15 12.04 -17.94
C GLY A 96 -2.68 12.51 -19.31
N GLY A 97 -2.08 13.70 -19.33
CA GLY A 97 -1.04 14.08 -20.30
C GLY A 97 0.27 14.33 -19.54
N SER A 98 1.35 14.74 -20.23
CA SER A 98 2.71 14.80 -19.66
C SER A 98 2.88 15.61 -18.35
N ARG A 99 1.95 16.53 -18.03
CA ARG A 99 1.93 17.23 -16.72
C ARG A 99 1.44 16.33 -15.60
N ARG A 100 0.35 15.57 -15.81
CA ARG A 100 -0.21 14.68 -14.78
C ARG A 100 0.70 13.49 -14.50
N LEU A 101 1.31 12.92 -15.54
CA LEU A 101 2.32 11.86 -15.37
C LEU A 101 3.51 12.32 -14.50
N ARG A 102 3.95 13.57 -14.63
CA ARG A 102 4.99 14.14 -13.75
C ARG A 102 4.53 14.31 -12.30
N LEU A 103 3.25 14.55 -12.06
CA LEU A 103 2.69 14.60 -10.70
C LEU A 103 2.56 13.19 -10.11
N ALA A 104 2.09 12.23 -10.90
CA ALA A 104 2.02 10.82 -10.53
C ALA A 104 3.42 10.27 -10.17
N GLU A 105 4.43 10.55 -10.99
CA GLU A 105 5.83 10.19 -10.71
C GLU A 105 6.28 10.72 -9.34
N LYS A 106 6.00 12.00 -9.03
CA LYS A 106 6.38 12.60 -7.73
C LYS A 106 5.69 11.92 -6.55
N LEU A 107 4.41 11.57 -6.70
CA LEU A 107 3.66 10.84 -5.67
C LEU A 107 4.28 9.46 -5.44
N LEU A 108 4.60 8.73 -6.51
CA LEU A 108 5.18 7.40 -6.39
C LEU A 108 6.59 7.43 -5.80
N GLN A 109 7.42 8.41 -6.15
CA GLN A 109 8.71 8.62 -5.49
C GLN A 109 8.55 8.90 -3.99
N ALA A 110 7.46 9.58 -3.58
CA ALA A 110 7.14 9.75 -2.17
C ALA A 110 6.65 8.45 -1.52
N ALA A 111 5.85 7.65 -2.24
CA ALA A 111 5.40 6.33 -1.79
C ALA A 111 6.57 5.37 -1.54
N VAL A 112 7.58 5.32 -2.43
CA VAL A 112 8.80 4.51 -2.22
C VAL A 112 9.51 4.87 -0.91
N ARG A 113 9.59 6.17 -0.56
CA ARG A 113 10.21 6.59 0.71
C ARG A 113 9.41 6.18 1.94
N LYS A 114 8.09 5.97 1.79
CA LYS A 114 7.20 5.56 2.86
C LYS A 114 7.21 4.05 3.04
N ASP A 115 7.11 3.33 1.92
CA ASP A 115 7.15 1.88 1.88
C ASP A 115 8.00 1.40 0.68
N PRO A 116 9.30 1.13 0.90
CA PRO A 116 10.18 0.61 -0.14
C PRO A 116 9.84 -0.81 -0.60
N LEU A 117 8.90 -1.50 0.07
CA LEU A 117 8.49 -2.88 -0.25
C LEU A 117 7.19 -2.93 -1.05
N CYS A 118 6.55 -1.79 -1.31
CA CYS A 118 5.33 -1.71 -2.10
C CYS A 118 5.60 -1.95 -3.59
N LEU A 119 5.44 -3.21 -4.04
CA LEU A 119 5.69 -3.62 -5.43
C LEU A 119 4.92 -2.79 -6.45
N GLU A 120 3.66 -2.48 -6.15
CA GLU A 120 2.77 -1.69 -7.01
C GLU A 120 3.36 -0.32 -7.35
N THR A 121 4.08 0.29 -6.39
CA THR A 121 4.72 1.59 -6.59
C THR A 121 5.76 1.52 -7.71
N TYR A 122 6.58 0.48 -7.73
CA TYR A 122 7.62 0.31 -8.75
C TYR A 122 7.04 -0.11 -10.10
N LEU A 123 5.99 -0.94 -10.12
CA LEU A 123 5.28 -1.30 -11.35
C LEU A 123 4.71 -0.05 -12.04
N LEU A 124 4.04 0.81 -11.29
CA LEU A 124 3.46 2.03 -11.85
C LEU A 124 4.53 3.05 -12.26
N LEU A 125 5.62 3.17 -11.49
CA LEU A 125 6.78 3.97 -11.91
C LEU A 125 7.36 3.47 -13.23
N SER A 126 7.53 2.15 -13.38
CA SER A 126 8.01 1.58 -14.63
C SER A 126 7.09 1.92 -15.79
N ALA A 127 5.78 1.72 -15.63
CA ALA A 127 4.80 2.03 -16.67
C ALA A 127 4.87 3.51 -17.09
N ILE A 128 4.89 4.43 -16.13
CA ILE A 128 4.98 5.88 -16.38
C ILE A 128 6.31 6.22 -17.09
N TYR A 129 7.43 5.65 -16.67
CA TYR A 129 8.72 5.89 -17.32
C TYR A 129 8.74 5.33 -18.75
N ALA A 130 8.21 4.13 -18.96
CA ALA A 130 8.16 3.51 -20.28
C ALA A 130 7.27 4.30 -21.26
N GLU A 131 6.12 4.81 -20.79
CA GLU A 131 5.25 5.70 -21.58
C GLU A 131 5.96 7.00 -21.97
N GLN A 132 6.84 7.52 -21.10
CA GLN A 132 7.66 8.70 -21.36
C GLN A 132 8.91 8.42 -22.21
N GLY A 133 9.16 7.18 -22.64
CA GLY A 133 10.38 6.76 -23.34
C GLY A 133 11.64 6.71 -22.46
N ARG A 134 11.47 6.79 -21.14
CA ARG A 134 12.53 6.77 -20.13
C ARG A 134 12.91 5.33 -19.76
N TYR A 135 13.33 4.57 -20.78
CA TYR A 135 13.58 3.14 -20.65
C TYR A 135 14.63 2.71 -19.61
N PRO A 136 15.74 3.45 -19.35
CA PRO A 136 16.67 3.07 -18.29
C PRO A 136 16.00 3.04 -16.91
N GLN A 137 15.19 4.06 -16.61
CA GLN A 137 14.51 4.20 -15.32
C GLN A 137 13.34 3.23 -15.19
N ALA A 138 12.65 2.94 -16.31
CA ALA A 138 11.63 1.91 -16.35
C ALA A 138 12.22 0.53 -16.03
N ALA A 139 13.32 0.14 -16.68
CA ALA A 139 13.99 -1.13 -16.44
C ALA A 139 14.47 -1.26 -14.99
N GLU A 140 15.07 -0.21 -14.42
CA GLU A 140 15.48 -0.17 -13.01
C GLU A 140 14.28 -0.41 -12.07
N ALA A 141 13.15 0.26 -12.31
CA ALA A 141 11.95 0.08 -11.50
C ALA A 141 11.40 -1.35 -11.57
N VAL A 142 11.35 -1.99 -12.75
CA VAL A 142 10.93 -3.40 -12.84
C VAL A 142 11.93 -4.34 -12.16
N GLN A 143 13.23 -4.05 -12.25
CA GLN A 143 14.24 -4.83 -11.55
C GLN A 143 14.04 -4.80 -10.04
N GLU A 144 13.64 -3.67 -9.45
CA GLU A 144 13.27 -3.63 -8.03
C GLU A 144 12.09 -4.56 -7.70
N VAL A 145 11.06 -4.62 -8.57
CA VAL A 145 9.97 -5.57 -8.40
C VAL A 145 10.48 -7.01 -8.41
N LEU A 146 11.38 -7.36 -9.34
CA LEU A 146 11.93 -8.71 -9.44
C LEU A 146 12.92 -9.06 -8.32
N LYS A 147 13.63 -8.08 -7.74
CA LYS A 147 14.46 -8.29 -6.54
C LYS A 147 13.59 -8.68 -5.35
N LEU A 148 12.43 -8.05 -5.20
CA LEU A 148 11.49 -8.31 -4.12
C LEU A 148 10.62 -9.56 -4.40
N SER A 149 10.27 -9.81 -5.66
CA SER A 149 9.46 -10.94 -6.10
C SER A 149 9.92 -11.44 -7.50
N PRO A 150 10.87 -12.40 -7.56
CA PRO A 150 11.48 -12.83 -8.81
C PRO A 150 10.52 -13.42 -9.86
N GLN A 151 9.35 -13.90 -9.44
CA GLN A 151 8.34 -14.51 -10.30
C GLN A 151 7.09 -13.62 -10.44
N HIS A 152 7.22 -12.32 -10.18
CA HIS A 152 6.08 -11.40 -10.26
C HIS A 152 5.55 -11.29 -11.70
N GLU A 153 4.36 -11.83 -11.95
CA GLU A 153 3.79 -11.97 -13.29
C GLU A 153 3.71 -10.65 -14.05
N ALA A 154 3.15 -9.60 -13.43
CA ALA A 154 3.01 -8.30 -14.07
C ALA A 154 4.36 -7.66 -14.43
N ALA A 155 5.41 -7.91 -13.65
CA ALA A 155 6.75 -7.39 -13.91
C ALA A 155 7.38 -8.08 -15.12
N LEU A 156 7.22 -9.42 -15.20
CA LEU A 156 7.68 -10.22 -16.32
C LEU A 156 6.93 -9.87 -17.61
N GLN A 157 5.61 -9.66 -17.54
CA GLN A 157 4.81 -9.17 -18.66
C GLN A 157 5.29 -7.80 -19.14
N HIS A 158 5.61 -6.88 -18.21
CA HIS A 158 6.13 -5.55 -18.54
C HIS A 158 7.49 -5.61 -19.26
N ILE A 159 8.39 -6.51 -18.81
CA ILE A 159 9.67 -6.76 -19.50
C ILE A 159 9.44 -7.30 -20.90
N GLU A 160 8.52 -8.24 -21.09
CA GLU A 160 8.26 -8.79 -22.43
C GLU A 160 7.64 -7.72 -23.34
N GLN A 161 6.75 -6.87 -22.83
CA GLN A 161 6.16 -5.74 -23.56
C GLN A 161 7.23 -4.76 -24.07
N TYR A 162 8.24 -4.45 -23.26
CA TYR A 162 9.33 -3.51 -23.58
C TYR A 162 10.66 -4.20 -23.85
N LYS A 163 10.64 -5.46 -24.29
CA LYS A 163 11.83 -6.32 -24.38
C LYS A 163 13.00 -5.69 -25.11
N VAL A 164 12.74 -5.12 -26.30
CA VAL A 164 13.78 -4.48 -27.13
C VAL A 164 14.35 -3.25 -26.44
N GLN A 165 13.49 -2.44 -25.84
CA GLN A 165 13.86 -1.19 -25.19
C GLN A 165 14.59 -1.42 -23.86
N PHE A 166 14.26 -2.49 -23.14
CA PHE A 166 14.86 -2.85 -21.86
C PHE A 166 16.15 -3.65 -22.02
N GLN A 167 16.34 -4.36 -23.14
CA GLN A 167 17.52 -5.19 -23.41
C GLN A 167 18.87 -4.54 -23.01
N PRO A 168 19.14 -3.25 -23.29
CA PRO A 168 20.42 -2.62 -22.93
C PRO A 168 20.63 -2.39 -21.43
N TYR A 169 19.56 -2.44 -20.63
CA TYR A 169 19.54 -2.09 -19.21
C TYR A 169 19.25 -3.27 -18.29
N MET A 170 18.80 -4.39 -18.87
CA MET A 170 18.63 -5.65 -18.16
C MET A 170 19.99 -6.36 -18.10
N ASN A 171 20.73 -6.11 -17.02
CA ASN A 171 21.88 -6.94 -16.69
C ASN A 171 21.35 -8.32 -16.30
N ILE A 172 21.29 -9.23 -17.27
CA ILE A 172 21.12 -10.65 -17.04
C ILE A 172 22.43 -11.13 -16.42
N PRO A 173 22.48 -11.62 -15.16
CA PRO A 173 23.59 -12.45 -14.73
C PRO A 173 23.66 -13.74 -15.54
#